data_AF-A0A098MDH0-F1
#
_entry.id   AF-A0A098MDH0-F1
#
_cell.length_a   1.000
_cell.length_b   1.000
_cell.length_c   1.000
_cell.angle_alpha   90.00
_cell.angle_beta   90.00
_cell.angle_gamma   90.00
#
_symmetry.space_group_name_H-M   'P 1'
#
loop_
_entity.id
_entity.type
_entity.pdbx_description
1 polymer ?
#
loop_
_entity_poly.entity_id
_entity_poly.type
_entity_poly.pdbx_seq_one_letter_code
_entity_poly.pdbx_strand_id
1 'polypeptide(L)'
;MTVMTLTREEILNQPAGQILNQWVAVNIMCFDPGVVQYGDWCPSEDISAAWEVEEKIKEMAKDEPLHIGYYMTELILIVGSNGFNMIHATPEQRCKAALLAVLNL
;
A
#
# COMPACT_ATOMS: atom_id res chain seq x y z
N MET A 1 8.44 16.58 -12.48
CA MET A 1 7.96 15.80 -11.32
C MET A 1 9.04 14.79 -11.00
N THR A 2 9.68 14.89 -9.83
CA THR A 2 10.71 13.94 -9.42
C THR A 2 10.01 12.64 -9.03
N VAL A 3 10.19 11.58 -9.81
CA VAL A 3 9.67 10.25 -9.47
C VAL A 3 10.45 9.79 -8.24
N MET A 4 9.78 9.57 -7.10
CA MET A 4 10.42 8.88 -5.97
C MET A 4 10.65 7.44 -6.40
N THR A 5 11.91 7.08 -6.63
CA THR A 5 12.28 5.69 -6.89
C THR A 5 12.41 4.98 -5.54
N LEU A 6 11.36 4.25 -5.14
CA LEU A 6 11.38 3.40 -3.95
C LEU A 6 11.86 1.99 -4.32
N THR A 7 12.56 1.35 -3.40
CA THR A 7 12.93 -0.07 -3.50
C THR A 7 12.06 -0.94 -2.61
N ARG A 8 12.00 -2.23 -2.91
CA ARG A 8 11.32 -3.23 -2.09
C ARG A 8 11.84 -3.25 -0.64
N GLU A 9 13.15 -3.20 -0.47
CA GLU A 9 13.79 -3.24 0.84
C GLU A 9 13.42 -2.00 1.69
N GLU A 10 13.39 -0.82 1.09
CA GLU A 10 12.94 0.40 1.77
C GLU A 10 11.48 0.30 2.20
N ILE A 11 10.59 -0.19 1.32
CA ILE A 11 9.16 -0.36 1.64
C ILE A 11 8.98 -1.35 2.79
N LEU A 12 9.68 -2.49 2.76
CA LEU A 12 9.53 -3.52 3.79
C LEU A 12 10.08 -3.09 5.15
N ASN A 13 11.19 -2.35 5.16
CA ASN A 13 11.84 -1.89 6.40
C ASN A 13 11.26 -0.59 6.96
N GLN A 14 10.47 0.17 6.20
CA GLN A 14 9.84 1.40 6.68
C GLN A 14 8.74 1.08 7.71
N PRO A 15 8.84 1.54 8.98
CA PRO A 15 7.77 1.36 9.95
C PRO A 15 6.52 2.17 9.57
N ALA A 16 5.37 1.79 10.14
CA ALA A 16 4.16 2.61 10.11
C ALA A 16 4.42 4.05 10.58
N GLY A 17 3.65 4.98 10.05
CA GLY A 17 3.73 6.41 10.34
C GLY A 17 3.82 7.28 9.10
N GLN A 18 4.18 8.54 9.33
CA GLN A 18 4.08 9.62 8.35
C GLN A 18 4.75 9.31 6.99
N ILE A 19 5.94 8.71 7.00
CA ILE A 19 6.69 8.42 5.77
C ILE A 19 5.98 7.37 4.92
N LEU A 20 5.56 6.24 5.54
CA LEU A 20 4.85 5.18 4.83
C LEU A 20 3.50 5.68 4.30
N ASN A 21 2.77 6.44 5.13
CA ASN A 21 1.53 7.07 4.70
C ASN A 21 1.77 7.98 3.48
N GLN A 22 2.90 8.69 3.41
CA GLN A 22 3.22 9.60 2.30
C GLN A 22 3.48 8.87 1.00
N TRP A 23 4.15 7.73 1.08
CA TRP A 23 4.33 6.90 -0.10
C TRP A 23 2.99 6.38 -0.62
N VAL A 24 2.10 5.95 0.28
CA VAL A 24 0.74 5.51 -0.09
C VAL A 24 -0.07 6.65 -0.73
N ALA A 25 -0.06 7.83 -0.11
CA ALA A 25 -0.77 9.01 -0.59
C ALA A 25 -0.37 9.37 -2.02
N VAL A 26 0.94 9.40 -2.29
CA VAL A 26 1.47 9.83 -3.60
C VAL A 26 1.31 8.73 -4.65
N ASN A 27 1.70 7.49 -4.34
CA ASN A 27 1.81 6.44 -5.35
C ASN A 27 0.50 5.69 -5.60
N ILE A 28 -0.39 5.63 -4.61
CA ILE A 28 -1.64 4.85 -4.72
C ILE A 28 -2.85 5.79 -4.82
N MET A 29 -2.93 6.79 -3.95
CA MET A 29 -4.06 7.74 -3.98
C MET A 29 -3.88 8.87 -5.00
N CYS A 30 -2.73 8.93 -5.67
CA CYS A 30 -2.39 9.93 -6.68
C CYS A 30 -2.45 11.38 -6.16
N PHE A 31 -2.15 11.61 -4.87
CA PHE A 31 -2.00 12.96 -4.36
C PHE A 31 -0.72 13.62 -4.86
N ASP A 32 -0.78 14.93 -5.10
CA ASP A 32 0.39 15.70 -5.49
C ASP A 32 1.45 15.71 -4.37
N PRO A 33 2.73 15.42 -4.70
CA PRO A 33 3.81 15.52 -3.73
C PRO A 33 3.87 16.90 -3.10
N GLY A 34 3.94 16.96 -1.76
CA GLY A 34 4.00 18.22 -1.00
C GLY A 34 2.65 18.90 -0.74
N VAL A 35 1.55 18.37 -1.29
CA VAL A 35 0.17 18.83 -1.00
C VAL A 35 -0.51 17.97 0.05
N VAL A 36 0.08 16.82 0.39
CA VAL A 36 -0.45 15.90 1.40
C VAL A 36 -0.40 16.56 2.78
N GLN A 37 -1.52 17.13 3.21
CA GLN A 37 -1.72 17.50 4.61
C GLN A 37 -2.13 16.26 5.39
N TYR A 38 -1.25 15.82 6.27
CA TYR A 38 -1.58 14.79 7.26
C TYR A 38 -2.52 15.36 8.30
N GLY A 39 -3.81 15.13 8.09
CA GLY A 39 -4.82 15.13 9.16
C GLY A 39 -4.89 13.75 9.80
N ASP A 40 -6.10 13.30 10.12
CA ASP A 40 -6.37 12.00 10.77
C ASP A 40 -6.24 10.78 9.84
N TRP A 41 -5.87 10.97 8.56
CA TRP A 41 -5.74 9.88 7.60
C TRP A 41 -4.37 9.21 7.68
N CYS A 42 -4.30 8.13 8.46
CA CYS A 42 -3.08 7.37 8.75
C CYS A 42 -3.22 5.91 8.30
N PRO A 43 -3.19 5.59 6.99
CA PRO A 43 -3.52 4.26 6.47
C PRO A 43 -2.56 3.14 6.94
N SER A 44 -1.33 3.47 7.33
CA SER A 44 -0.41 2.45 7.90
C SER A 44 -0.69 2.13 9.38
N GLU A 45 -1.55 2.89 10.04
CA GLU A 45 -1.85 2.77 11.48
C GLU A 45 -3.35 2.52 11.75
N ASP A 46 -4.22 3.00 10.88
CA ASP A 46 -5.68 2.85 10.96
C ASP A 46 -6.22 1.88 9.90
N ILE A 47 -6.98 0.89 10.35
CA ILE A 47 -7.50 -0.17 9.47
C ILE A 47 -8.57 0.33 8.51
N SER A 48 -9.37 1.33 8.90
CA SER A 48 -10.40 1.89 8.03
C SER A 48 -9.76 2.65 6.86
N ALA A 49 -8.74 3.46 7.14
CA ALA A 49 -7.95 4.12 6.12
C ALA A 49 -7.17 3.13 5.24
N ALA A 50 -6.65 2.02 5.80
CA ALA A 50 -6.03 0.96 5.01
C ALA A 50 -7.00 0.32 4.00
N TRP A 51 -8.29 0.18 4.35
CA TRP A 51 -9.29 -0.33 3.41
C TRP A 51 -9.57 0.63 2.26
N GLU A 52 -9.50 1.94 2.47
CA GLU A 52 -9.61 2.92 1.37
C GLU A 52 -8.51 2.72 0.32
N VAL A 53 -7.30 2.38 0.77
CA VAL A 53 -6.18 2.02 -0.12
C VAL A 53 -6.51 0.76 -0.93
N GLU A 54 -7.12 -0.25 -0.31
CA GLU A 54 -7.54 -1.46 -1.02
C GLU A 54 -8.67 -1.22 -2.01
N GLU A 55 -9.63 -0.37 -1.68
CA GLU A 55 -10.67 0.06 -2.64
C GLU A 55 -10.02 0.77 -3.83
N LYS A 56 -9.00 1.59 -3.60
CA LYS A 56 -8.26 2.23 -4.70
C LYS A 56 -7.56 1.22 -5.61
N ILE A 57 -6.95 0.17 -5.05
CA ILE A 57 -6.37 -0.93 -5.83
C ILE A 57 -7.46 -1.66 -6.65
N LYS A 58 -8.63 -1.91 -6.06
CA LYS A 58 -9.76 -2.53 -6.78
C LYS A 58 -10.24 -1.65 -7.93
N GLU A 59 -10.25 -0.34 -7.75
CA GLU A 59 -10.55 0.60 -8.84
C GLU A 59 -9.52 0.52 -9.96
N MET A 60 -8.23 0.58 -9.64
CA MET A 60 -7.13 0.43 -10.62
C MET A 60 -7.21 -0.90 -11.37
N ALA A 61 -7.62 -1.97 -10.67
CA ALA A 61 -7.77 -3.30 -11.25
C ALA A 61 -8.91 -3.41 -12.30
N LYS A 62 -9.77 -2.39 -12.42
CA LYS A 62 -10.76 -2.34 -13.52
C LYS A 62 -10.07 -2.12 -14.88
N ASP A 63 -9.01 -1.33 -14.89
CA ASP A 63 -8.22 -1.03 -16.10
C ASP A 63 -7.00 -1.97 -16.21
N GLU A 64 -6.39 -2.32 -15.08
CA GLU A 64 -5.21 -3.16 -15.00
C GLU A 64 -5.42 -4.37 -14.05
N PRO A 65 -6.08 -5.45 -14.50
CA PRO A 65 -6.57 -6.54 -13.65
C PRO A 65 -5.51 -7.27 -12.82
N LEU A 66 -4.23 -7.16 -13.18
CA LEU A 66 -3.14 -7.82 -12.45
C LEU A 66 -2.84 -7.17 -11.09
N HIS A 67 -3.21 -5.90 -10.87
CA HIS A 67 -2.96 -5.21 -9.60
C HIS A 67 -3.52 -5.95 -8.38
N ILE A 68 -4.73 -6.51 -8.49
CA ILE A 68 -5.32 -7.27 -7.38
C ILE A 68 -4.54 -8.55 -7.10
N GLY A 69 -4.04 -9.21 -8.14
CA GLY A 69 -3.20 -10.41 -8.03
C GLY A 69 -1.87 -10.11 -7.36
N TYR A 70 -1.18 -9.07 -7.82
CA TYR A 70 0.09 -8.63 -7.24
C TYR A 70 -0.06 -8.21 -5.78
N TYR A 71 -1.11 -7.43 -5.46
CA TYR A 71 -1.41 -7.06 -4.08
C TYR A 71 -1.61 -8.28 -3.18
N MET A 72 -2.42 -9.26 -3.62
CA MET A 72 -2.67 -10.47 -2.84
C MET A 72 -1.41 -11.32 -2.66
N THR A 73 -0.59 -11.46 -3.70
CA THR A 73 0.70 -12.16 -3.61
C THR A 73 1.61 -11.50 -2.58
N GLU A 74 1.77 -10.18 -2.65
CA GLU A 74 2.63 -9.44 -1.72
C GLU A 74 2.12 -9.49 -0.28
N LEU A 75 0.80 -9.37 -0.09
CA LEU A 75 0.20 -9.44 1.24
C LEU A 75 0.42 -10.83 1.88
N ILE A 76 0.27 -11.90 1.09
CA ILE A 76 0.53 -13.28 1.54
C ILE A 76 2.00 -13.44 1.95
N LEU A 77 2.93 -12.95 1.14
CA LEU A 77 4.37 -13.02 1.42
C LEU A 77 4.74 -12.24 2.69
N ILE A 78 4.24 -11.02 2.85
CA ILE A 78 4.51 -10.15 4.01
C ILE A 78 3.94 -10.74 5.29
N VAL A 79 2.71 -11.27 5.25
CA VAL A 79 2.07 -11.88 6.43
C VAL A 79 2.71 -13.23 6.77
N GLY A 80 3.33 -13.90 5.81
CA GLY A 80 3.81 -15.28 5.96
C GLY A 80 2.65 -16.29 6.03
N SER A 81 1.51 -15.97 5.41
CA SER A 81 0.34 -16.84 5.36
C SER A 81 0.50 -17.88 4.24
N ASN A 82 -0.10 -19.05 4.40
CA ASN A 82 -0.15 -20.09 3.36
C ASN A 82 -1.43 -20.01 2.50
N GLY A 83 -2.19 -18.91 2.59
CA GLY A 83 -3.33 -18.61 1.72
C GLY A 83 -4.61 -19.41 2.01
N PHE A 84 -4.57 -20.41 2.91
CA PHE A 84 -5.75 -21.20 3.29
C PHE A 84 -6.59 -20.57 4.41
N ASN A 85 -5.98 -19.67 5.20
CA ASN A 85 -6.66 -18.95 6.28
C ASN A 85 -7.02 -17.53 5.84
N MET A 86 -8.02 -16.92 6.49
CA MET A 86 -8.26 -15.48 6.36
C MET A 86 -6.96 -14.72 6.62
N ILE A 87 -6.62 -13.79 5.72
CA ILE A 87 -5.38 -13.02 5.84
C ILE A 87 -5.56 -11.96 6.93
N HIS A 88 -4.93 -12.20 8.08
CA HIS A 88 -4.89 -11.25 9.20
C HIS A 88 -3.72 -10.29 9.06
N ALA A 89 -3.80 -9.39 8.08
CA ALA A 89 -2.80 -8.35 7.86
C ALA A 89 -3.10 -7.08 8.67
N THR A 90 -2.06 -6.49 9.25
CA THR A 90 -2.12 -5.16 9.88
C THR A 90 -2.29 -4.05 8.81
N PRO A 91 -2.71 -2.83 9.21
CA PRO A 91 -2.77 -1.68 8.29
C PRO A 91 -1.43 -1.42 7.58
N GLU A 92 -0.32 -1.49 8.32
CA GLU A 92 1.04 -1.38 7.79
C GLU A 92 1.34 -2.40 6.69
N GLN A 93 1.06 -3.69 6.95
CA GLN A 93 1.31 -4.77 5.98
C GLN A 93 0.48 -4.58 4.70
N ARG A 94 -0.77 -4.13 4.83
CA ARG A 94 -1.64 -3.80 3.68
C ARG A 94 -1.07 -2.67 2.85
N CYS A 95 -0.62 -1.59 3.49
CA CYS A 95 0.02 -0.46 2.81
C CYS A 95 1.30 -0.88 2.07
N LYS A 96 2.16 -1.71 2.69
CA LYS A 96 3.37 -2.22 2.07
C LYS A 96 3.07 -3.09 0.85
N ALA A 97 2.13 -4.03 0.97
CA ALA A 97 1.71 -4.87 -0.14
C ALA A 97 1.15 -4.04 -1.31
N ALA A 98 0.35 -3.01 -1.00
CA ALA A 98 -0.20 -2.09 -1.99
C ALA A 98 0.89 -1.32 -2.75
N LEU A 99 1.89 -0.80 -2.04
CA LEU A 99 3.02 -0.09 -2.65
C LEU A 99 3.83 -1.00 -3.57
N LEU A 100 4.17 -2.21 -3.12
CA LEU A 100 4.91 -3.18 -3.93
C LEU A 100 4.14 -3.57 -5.20
N ALA A 101 2.82 -3.77 -5.08
CA ALA A 101 1.97 -4.11 -6.22
C ALA A 101 1.89 -2.98 -7.26
N VAL A 102 1.68 -1.74 -6.83
CA VAL A 102 1.54 -0.59 -7.75
C VAL A 102 2.88 -0.17 -8.36
N LEU A 103 3.98 -0.29 -7.60
CA LEU A 103 5.32 0.04 -8.09
C LEU A 103 5.99 -1.11 -8.85
N ASN A 104 5.37 -2.29 -8.87
CA ASN A 104 5.86 -3.50 -9.54
C ASN A 104 7.27 -3.92 -9.04
N LEU A 105 7.42 -4.10 -7.72
CA LEU A 105 8.68 -4.33 -6.99
C LEU A 105 8.73 -5.66 -6.23
#